data_AF-A0AAE2BVZ1-F1
#
_entry.id   AF-A0AAE2BVZ1-F1
#
_cell.length_a   1.000
_cell.length_b   1.000
_cell.length_c   1.000
_cell.angle_alpha   90.00
_cell.angle_beta   90.00
_cell.angle_gamma   90.00
#
_symmetry.space_group_name_H-M   'P 1'
#
loop_
_entity.id
_entity.type
_entity.pdbx_description
1 polymer ?
#
loop_
_entity_poly.entity_id
_entity_poly.type
_entity_poly.pdbx_seq_one_letter_code
_entity_poly.pdbx_strand_id
1 'polypeptide(L)'
;MAEISPSAKPFPHRAGNIAKLQYATNWNEDGEEAANRYLSLTRKLYDHMTPYVSMAPREAFLNYRDLDIGINHNGRNSYLEGAVYGVKYYKDNFNSW
;
A
#
# COMPACT_ATOMS: atom_id res chain seq x y z
N MET A 1 -18.38 4.03 -2.16
CA MET A 1 -18.47 2.58 -1.88
C MET A 1 -18.92 2.27 -0.44
N ALA A 2 -19.61 3.18 0.25
CA ALA A 2 -19.95 3.00 1.66
C ALA A 2 -21.06 1.95 1.90
N GLU A 3 -21.89 1.69 0.90
CA GLU A 3 -23.03 0.76 0.97
C GLU A 3 -22.63 -0.73 0.91
N ILE A 4 -21.40 -1.03 0.47
CA ILE A 4 -20.91 -2.41 0.34
C ILE A 4 -20.13 -2.76 1.59
N SER A 5 -20.45 -3.91 2.21
CA SER A 5 -19.71 -4.42 3.37
C SER A 5 -18.20 -4.54 3.07
N PRO A 6 -17.30 -4.14 3.99
CA PRO A 6 -15.87 -4.40 3.88
C PRO A 6 -15.50 -5.85 3.58
N SER A 7 -16.29 -6.82 4.07
CA SER A 7 -16.06 -8.26 3.88
C SER A 7 -16.74 -8.86 2.65
N ALA A 8 -17.52 -8.07 1.89
CA ALA A 8 -18.25 -8.58 0.72
C ALA A 8 -17.34 -9.06 -0.42
N LYS A 9 -16.10 -8.55 -0.47
CA LYS A 9 -15.03 -8.89 -1.41
C LYS A 9 -13.68 -8.72 -0.71
N PRO A 10 -12.58 -9.31 -1.23
CA PRO A 10 -11.26 -9.15 -0.64
C PRO A 10 -10.84 -7.69 -0.41
N PHE A 11 -11.20 -6.78 -1.33
CA PHE A 11 -10.92 -5.35 -1.20
C PHE A 11 -11.78 -4.70 -0.08
N PRO A 12 -11.16 -4.27 1.04
CA PRO A 12 -11.88 -3.93 2.27
C PRO A 12 -12.21 -2.44 2.42
N HIS A 13 -11.64 -1.57 1.57
CA HIS A 13 -11.69 -0.11 1.76
C HIS A 13 -13.06 0.44 1.33
N ARG A 14 -13.99 0.48 2.29
CA ARG A 14 -15.41 0.87 2.11
C ARG A 14 -15.77 2.08 2.99
N ALA A 15 -16.86 2.02 3.74
CA ALA A 15 -17.30 3.10 4.64
C ALA A 15 -16.18 3.51 5.62
N GLY A 16 -16.12 4.81 5.96
CA GLY A 16 -15.08 5.40 6.79
C GLY A 16 -13.91 6.03 6.01
N ASN A 17 -13.71 5.65 4.74
CA ASN A 17 -12.72 6.26 3.86
C ASN A 17 -13.32 7.44 3.07
N ILE A 18 -12.73 8.63 3.20
CA ILE A 18 -13.16 9.86 2.48
C ILE A 18 -12.66 9.83 1.03
N ALA A 19 -11.36 9.57 0.84
CA ALA A 19 -10.71 9.54 -0.47
C ALA A 19 -9.49 8.61 -0.45
N LYS A 20 -9.04 8.22 -1.64
CA LYS A 20 -7.75 7.53 -1.86
C LYS A 20 -6.78 8.51 -2.50
N LEU A 21 -5.59 8.66 -1.91
CA LEU A 21 -4.52 9.50 -2.45
C LEU A 21 -3.48 8.63 -3.14
N GLN A 22 -3.07 9.01 -4.35
CA GLN A 22 -1.97 8.38 -5.08
C GLN A 22 -0.83 9.38 -5.23
N TYR A 23 0.37 8.98 -4.80
CA TYR A 23 1.61 9.73 -5.05
C TYR A 23 2.33 9.05 -6.21
N ALA A 24 2.37 9.72 -7.35
CA ALA A 24 3.00 9.20 -8.56
C ALA A 24 3.92 10.25 -9.15
N THR A 25 5.10 9.82 -9.59
CA THR A 25 6.09 10.66 -10.24
C THR A 25 6.44 10.04 -11.58
N ASN A 26 6.23 10.79 -12.65
CA ASN A 26 6.64 10.41 -14.00
C ASN A 26 7.80 11.32 -14.40
N TRP A 27 8.80 10.79 -15.09
CA TRP A 27 9.95 11.54 -15.55
C TRP A 27 10.43 11.00 -16.91
N ASN A 28 11.18 11.83 -17.64
CA ASN A 28 11.72 11.50 -18.96
C ASN A 28 13.26 11.37 -18.96
N GLU A 29 13.90 11.59 -17.82
CA GLU A 29 15.35 11.50 -17.65
C GLU A 29 15.78 10.04 -17.45
N ASP A 30 16.72 9.57 -18.27
CA ASP A 30 17.26 8.21 -18.16
C ASP A 30 18.35 8.11 -17.08
N GLY A 31 18.62 6.88 -16.66
CA GLY A 31 19.72 6.55 -15.75
C GLY A 31 19.29 6.33 -14.30
N GLU A 32 20.13 5.60 -13.57
CA GLU A 32 19.87 5.20 -12.19
C GLU A 32 19.80 6.41 -11.24
N GLU A 33 20.60 7.45 -11.48
CA GLU A 33 20.59 8.67 -10.66
C GLU A 33 19.24 9.39 -10.73
N ALA A 34 18.69 9.55 -11.94
CA ALA A 34 17.36 10.14 -12.14
C ALA A 34 16.29 9.28 -11.45
N ALA A 35 16.29 7.96 -11.67
CA ALA A 35 15.35 7.05 -11.03
C ALA A 35 15.40 7.15 -9.50
N ASN A 36 16.60 7.11 -8.91
CA ASN A 36 16.80 7.24 -7.47
C ASN A 36 16.29 8.57 -6.91
N ARG A 37 16.51 9.67 -7.65
CA ARG A 37 16.00 10.99 -7.27
C ARG A 37 14.47 11.02 -7.21
N TYR A 38 13.79 10.57 -8.26
CA TYR A 38 12.32 10.63 -8.33
C TYR A 38 11.65 9.64 -7.36
N LEU A 39 12.23 8.44 -7.17
CA LEU A 39 11.81 7.52 -6.12
C LEU A 39 11.97 8.13 -4.72
N SER A 40 13.10 8.80 -4.45
CA SER A 40 13.35 9.47 -3.17
C SER A 40 12.33 10.58 -2.89
N LEU A 41 11.98 11.39 -3.89
CA LEU A 41 10.96 12.44 -3.73
C LEU A 41 9.58 11.86 -3.42
N THR A 42 9.20 10.77 -4.10
CA THR A 42 7.92 10.09 -3.89
C THR A 42 7.83 9.51 -2.48
N ARG A 43 8.91 8.86 -2.01
CA ARG A 43 9.04 8.33 -0.65
C ARG A 43 8.98 9.44 0.41
N LYS A 44 9.67 10.57 0.20
CA LYS A 44 9.61 11.73 1.11
C LYS A 44 8.19 12.27 1.25
N LEU A 45 7.44 12.37 0.15
CA LEU A 45 6.03 12.79 0.20
C LEU A 45 5.17 11.75 0.93
N TYR A 46 5.36 10.46 0.64
CA TYR A 46 4.66 9.38 1.35
C TYR A 46 4.93 9.43 2.86
N ASP A 47 6.17 9.62 3.29
CA ASP A 47 6.56 9.70 4.70
C ASP A 47 5.98 10.94 5.37
N HIS A 48 6.03 12.09 4.70
CA HIS A 48 5.44 13.33 5.19
C HIS A 48 3.93 13.20 5.46
N MET A 49 3.23 12.39 4.65
CA MET A 49 1.79 12.18 4.77
C MET A 49 1.38 11.20 5.88
N THR A 50 2.33 10.55 6.54
CA THR A 50 2.07 9.54 7.60
C THR A 50 1.05 9.98 8.66
N PRO A 51 1.09 11.19 9.25
CA PRO A 51 0.15 11.56 10.31
C PRO A 51 -1.25 11.93 9.81
N TYR A 52 -1.47 12.03 8.49
CA TYR A 52 -2.72 12.53 7.90
C TYR A 52 -3.53 11.45 7.17
N VAL A 53 -3.02 10.23 7.10
CA VAL A 53 -3.67 9.11 6.41
C VAL A 53 -4.03 8.01 7.42
N SER A 54 -4.70 6.96 6.93
CA SER A 54 -5.05 5.77 7.73
C SER A 54 -3.84 5.26 8.54
N MET A 55 -4.08 4.82 9.77
CA MET A 55 -3.08 4.20 10.64
C MET A 55 -3.60 2.90 11.25
N ALA A 56 -2.66 1.99 11.57
CA ALA A 56 -2.91 0.70 12.22
C ALA A 56 -3.97 -0.20 11.52
N PRO A 57 -3.74 -0.64 10.26
CA PRO A 57 -2.56 -0.41 9.43
C PRO A 57 -2.67 0.85 8.56
N ARG A 58 -1.54 1.30 8.01
CA ARG A 58 -1.55 2.25 6.89
C ARG A 58 -2.02 1.52 5.64
N GLU A 59 -3.24 1.80 5.22
CA GLU A 59 -3.95 1.12 4.14
C GLU A 59 -3.27 1.34 2.77
N ALA A 60 -3.27 0.31 1.94
CA ALA A 60 -2.70 0.31 0.59
C ALA A 60 -3.68 -0.31 -0.41
N PHE A 61 -3.50 -0.02 -1.70
CA PHE A 61 -4.36 -0.54 -2.76
C PHE A 61 -3.60 -1.46 -3.71
N LEU A 62 -4.00 -2.73 -3.79
CA LEU A 62 -3.26 -3.78 -4.51
C LEU A 62 -2.94 -3.44 -5.97
N ASN A 63 -3.85 -2.75 -6.67
CA ASN A 63 -3.64 -2.40 -8.09
C ASN A 63 -2.56 -1.32 -8.28
N TYR A 64 -2.16 -0.63 -7.22
CA TYR A 64 -0.96 0.21 -7.17
C TYR A 64 0.07 -0.53 -6.34
N ARG A 65 0.64 -1.57 -6.93
CA ARG A 65 1.58 -2.46 -6.25
C ARG A 65 2.80 -1.68 -5.79
N ASP A 66 3.02 -1.70 -4.49
CA ASP A 66 4.15 -1.05 -3.83
C ASP A 66 5.02 -2.12 -3.17
N LEU A 67 6.31 -2.15 -3.52
CA LEU A 67 7.29 -3.06 -2.92
C LEU A 67 7.91 -2.48 -1.65
N ASP A 68 7.82 -1.16 -1.44
CA ASP A 68 8.38 -0.47 -0.27
C ASP A 68 7.58 -0.77 1.01
N ILE A 69 6.32 -1.23 0.89
CA ILE A 69 5.50 -1.63 2.04
C ILE A 69 5.76 -3.06 2.53
N GLY A 70 6.59 -3.82 1.81
CA GLY A 70 7.00 -5.18 2.17
C GLY A 70 7.06 -6.12 0.96
N ILE A 71 7.95 -7.11 1.07
CA ILE A 71 8.08 -8.24 0.16
C ILE A 71 8.17 -9.52 0.97
N ASN A 72 7.96 -10.67 0.34
CA ASN A 72 8.18 -11.97 0.94
C ASN A 72 9.18 -12.79 0.13
N HIS A 73 9.87 -13.69 0.82
CA HIS A 73 10.74 -14.68 0.23
C HIS A 73 10.11 -16.06 0.34
N ASN A 74 10.50 -16.95 -0.57
CA ASN A 74 10.09 -18.34 -0.49
C ASN A 74 10.78 -19.01 0.70
N GLY A 75 10.01 -19.62 1.59
CA GLY A 75 10.54 -20.30 2.78
C GLY A 75 9.54 -20.35 3.93
N ARG A 76 9.99 -20.86 5.08
CA ARG A 76 9.15 -21.06 6.28
C ARG A 76 8.49 -19.77 6.78
N ASN A 77 9.12 -18.62 6.54
CA ASN A 77 8.64 -17.31 7.01
C ASN A 77 7.80 -16.55 5.99
N SER A 78 7.55 -17.12 4.81
CA SER A 78 6.86 -16.43 3.70
C SER A 78 5.50 -15.85 4.09
N TYR A 79 4.74 -16.57 4.93
CA TYR A 79 3.46 -16.09 5.47
C TYR A 79 3.62 -14.87 6.38
N LEU A 80 4.58 -14.90 7.31
CA LEU A 80 4.81 -13.81 8.27
C LEU A 80 5.30 -12.55 7.57
N GLU A 81 6.21 -12.70 6.60
CA GLU A 81 6.65 -11.60 5.73
C GLU A 81 5.48 -11.07 4.89
N GLY A 82 4.69 -11.99 4.34
CA GLY A 82 3.46 -11.70 3.59
C GLY A 82 2.44 -10.88 4.37
N ALA A 83 2.25 -11.19 5.65
CA ALA A 83 1.28 -10.53 6.51
C ALA A 83 1.57 -9.04 6.71
N VAL A 84 2.86 -8.62 6.68
CA VAL A 84 3.27 -7.22 6.88
C VAL A 84 2.61 -6.28 5.86
N TYR A 85 2.56 -6.68 4.58
CA TYR A 85 1.89 -5.91 3.52
C TYR A 85 0.46 -6.40 3.24
N GLY A 86 0.17 -7.68 3.51
CA GLY A 86 -1.14 -8.28 3.32
C GLY A 86 -2.24 -7.56 4.09
N VAL A 87 -2.01 -7.23 5.37
CA VAL A 87 -2.98 -6.48 6.18
C VAL A 87 -3.18 -5.04 5.69
N LYS A 88 -2.16 -4.44 5.04
CA LYS A 88 -2.30 -3.09 4.44
C LYS A 88 -3.25 -3.12 3.24
N TYR A 89 -3.20 -4.18 2.44
CA TYR A 89 -4.07 -4.34 1.27
C TYR A 89 -5.48 -4.83 1.63
N TYR A 90 -5.59 -5.76 2.58
CA TYR A 90 -6.83 -6.52 2.82
C TYR A 90 -7.45 -6.33 4.20
N LYS A 91 -6.78 -5.62 5.13
CA LYS A 91 -7.26 -5.43 6.51
C LYS A 91 -7.69 -6.78 7.13
N ASP A 92 -8.89 -6.81 7.71
CA ASP A 92 -9.48 -8.00 8.33
C ASP A 92 -9.70 -9.15 7.34
N ASN A 93 -9.82 -8.85 6.04
CA ASN A 93 -10.02 -9.87 5.01
C ASN A 93 -8.75 -10.67 4.68
N PHE A 94 -7.58 -10.31 5.22
CA PHE A 94 -6.31 -10.99 4.92
C PHE A 94 -6.35 -12.50 5.22
N ASN A 95 -7.05 -12.90 6.29
CA ASN A 95 -7.14 -14.31 6.72
C ASN A 95 -8.44 -15.01 6.29
N SER A 96 -9.30 -14.33 5.52
CA SER A 96 -10.66 -14.80 5.26
C SER A 96 -10.83 -15.62 3.98
N TRP A 97 -9.77 -15.81 3.19
CA TRP A 97 -9.80 -16.47 1.88
C TRP A 97 -8.50 -17.22 1.60
#